data_AF-A0A951U701-F1
#
_entry.id   AF-A0A951U701-F1
#
_cell.length_a   1.000
_cell.length_b   1.000
_cell.length_c   1.000
_cell.angle_alpha   90.00
_cell.angle_beta   90.00
_cell.angle_gamma   90.00
#
_symmetry.space_group_name_H-M   'P 1'
#
loop_
_entity.id
_entity.type
_entity.pdbx_description
1 polymer ?
#
loop_
_entity_poly.entity_id
_entity_poly.type
_entity_poly.pdbx_seq_one_letter_code
_entity_poly.pdbx_strand_id
1 'polypeptide(L)'
;MAVQLSLRFQVNFGLSLRSSEEIDPSRVKIRLVRLSKGRRLRNVTLTVGDDLFSGSRFGDVIRGGAGDDQIWGLNGNDVINGNLGEDAIYGGRQNDAIDGGLGADELYGESGNDILDGGADDDFLSGGEGKDILIGDSGNDFLLGGTGSDLLQGGSGEDILSGQGGADIYRWTARDFSLSEIDQVIGFEAGTDRLSIRGFTFAPERITTVGKVTQFNVDGDAAPDLAVKFVGRPVSLTAADFVDSQLPVAQPRWSVNLALSASFSASVHLKR
;
A
#
# COMPACT_ATOMS: atom_id res chain seq x y z
N MET A 1 22.35 -28.05 24.22
CA MET A 1 21.12 -28.89 24.18
C MET A 1 20.25 -28.30 23.09
N ALA A 2 20.18 -28.95 21.92
CA ALA A 2 19.40 -28.48 20.79
C ALA A 2 17.92 -28.88 20.99
N VAL A 3 17.03 -27.91 20.95
CA VAL A 3 15.58 -28.14 21.00
C VAL A 3 15.10 -28.38 19.58
N GLN A 4 14.71 -29.62 19.29
CA GLN A 4 14.22 -30.01 17.97
C GLN A 4 12.74 -29.58 17.84
N LEU A 5 12.51 -28.43 17.21
CA LEU A 5 11.16 -27.95 16.89
C LEU A 5 10.68 -28.65 15.61
N SER A 6 9.83 -29.67 15.75
CA SER A 6 9.26 -30.37 14.60
C SER A 6 7.97 -29.68 14.14
N LEU A 7 8.06 -28.75 13.18
CA LEU A 7 6.89 -28.32 12.41
C LEU A 7 6.60 -29.38 11.34
N ARG A 8 5.48 -30.09 11.48
CA ARG A 8 4.99 -30.99 10.42
C ARG A 8 4.30 -30.17 9.33
N PHE A 9 5.03 -29.80 8.29
CA PHE A 9 4.43 -29.49 7.01
C PHE A 9 4.19 -30.81 6.26
N GLN A 10 2.94 -31.23 6.15
CA GLN A 10 2.60 -32.29 5.18
C GLN A 10 2.67 -31.71 3.77
N VAL A 11 3.88 -31.61 3.24
CA VAL A 11 4.10 -31.44 1.81
C VAL A 11 4.13 -32.85 1.21
N ASN A 12 3.02 -33.27 0.58
CA ASN A 12 2.96 -34.52 -0.17
C ASN A 12 3.78 -34.40 -1.45
N PHE A 13 5.10 -34.44 -1.33
CA PHE A 13 5.98 -34.86 -2.42
C PHE A 13 6.78 -36.06 -1.93
N GLY A 14 6.77 -37.14 -2.71
CA GLY A 14 7.49 -38.39 -2.45
C GLY A 14 9.00 -38.24 -2.56
N LEU A 15 9.61 -37.38 -1.75
CA LEU A 15 11.05 -37.26 -1.56
C LEU A 15 11.41 -37.76 -0.16
N SER A 16 11.95 -38.97 -0.13
CA SER A 16 12.62 -39.52 1.05
C SER A 16 13.94 -38.78 1.24
N LEU A 17 14.01 -37.87 2.22
CA LEU A 17 15.25 -37.22 2.62
C LEU A 17 15.92 -38.06 3.71
N ARG A 18 17.15 -38.52 3.44
CA ARG A 18 18.02 -39.18 4.43
C ARG A 18 18.83 -38.11 5.19
N SER A 19 18.80 -38.24 6.52
CA SER A 19 19.74 -37.71 7.54
C SER A 19 20.03 -36.19 7.61
N SER A 20 19.52 -35.59 8.69
CA SER A 20 20.19 -34.65 9.61
C SER A 20 20.98 -33.44 9.08
N GLU A 21 20.57 -32.80 8.00
CA GLU A 21 20.96 -31.40 7.76
C GLU A 21 19.96 -30.46 8.43
N GLU A 22 20.48 -29.59 9.29
CA GLU A 22 19.76 -28.48 9.91
C GLU A 22 19.33 -27.54 8.77
N ILE A 23 18.02 -27.48 8.51
CA ILE A 23 17.47 -26.62 7.47
C ILE A 23 17.62 -25.18 7.96
N ASP A 24 18.60 -24.46 7.41
CA ASP A 24 18.72 -23.02 7.60
C ASP A 24 17.47 -22.33 7.03
N PRO A 25 16.62 -21.70 7.87
CA PRO A 25 15.38 -21.06 7.41
C PRO A 25 15.62 -19.98 6.37
N SER A 26 16.79 -19.31 6.39
CA SER A 26 17.17 -18.28 5.41
C SER A 26 17.49 -18.86 4.01
N ARG A 27 17.58 -20.20 3.90
CA ARG A 27 17.86 -20.92 2.65
C ARG A 27 16.66 -21.68 2.10
N VAL A 28 15.53 -21.70 2.80
CA VAL A 28 14.30 -22.34 2.34
C VAL A 28 13.52 -21.39 1.44
N LYS A 29 13.93 -21.29 0.17
CA LYS A 29 13.14 -20.58 -0.84
C LYS A 29 11.92 -21.44 -1.19
N ILE A 30 10.71 -21.02 -0.85
CA ILE A 30 9.48 -21.67 -1.37
C ILE A 30 9.30 -21.18 -2.82
N ARG A 31 10.03 -21.82 -3.75
CA ARG A 31 10.10 -21.35 -5.14
C ARG A 31 8.80 -21.40 -5.94
N LEU A 32 7.78 -22.15 -5.49
CA LEU A 32 6.45 -22.18 -6.13
C LEU A 32 5.46 -23.02 -5.29
N VAL A 33 4.38 -22.42 -4.77
CA VAL A 33 3.22 -23.18 -4.28
C VAL A 33 2.15 -23.21 -5.37
N ARG A 34 2.20 -24.20 -6.27
CA ARG A 34 1.09 -24.48 -7.19
C ARG A 34 0.09 -25.42 -6.53
N LEU A 35 -1.06 -24.92 -6.10
CA LEU A 35 -2.18 -25.79 -5.72
C LEU A 35 -2.83 -26.41 -6.97
N SER A 36 -3.23 -27.68 -6.82
CA SER A 36 -4.05 -28.38 -7.81
C SER A 36 -5.36 -27.61 -8.06
N LYS A 37 -5.77 -27.50 -9.34
CA LYS A 37 -6.98 -26.80 -9.81
C LYS A 37 -8.17 -26.97 -8.84
N GLY A 38 -8.66 -25.84 -8.29
CA GLY A 38 -9.96 -25.78 -7.61
C GLY A 38 -9.95 -25.63 -6.08
N ARG A 39 -8.80 -25.48 -5.42
CA ARG A 39 -8.75 -25.15 -3.98
C ARG A 39 -8.46 -23.67 -3.77
N ARG A 40 -9.23 -23.03 -2.89
CA ARG A 40 -9.02 -21.64 -2.44
C ARG A 40 -7.85 -21.61 -1.46
N LEU A 41 -6.90 -20.71 -1.66
CA LEU A 41 -5.88 -20.41 -0.66
C LEU A 41 -6.57 -19.54 0.40
N ARG A 42 -6.65 -20.05 1.63
CA ARG A 42 -7.18 -19.24 2.74
C ARG A 42 -6.03 -19.01 3.68
N ASN A 43 -5.51 -17.78 3.66
CA ASN A 43 -4.46 -17.31 4.55
C ASN A 43 -3.09 -17.97 4.28
N VAL A 44 -2.30 -17.31 3.43
CA VAL A 44 -0.93 -17.69 3.08
C VAL A 44 0.02 -16.75 3.82
N THR A 45 1.10 -17.30 4.36
CA THR A 45 2.22 -16.54 4.92
C THR A 45 3.47 -17.13 4.30
N LEU A 46 4.25 -16.30 3.60
CA LEU A 46 5.52 -16.72 3.02
C LEU A 46 6.61 -16.68 4.10
N THR A 47 7.86 -16.81 3.69
CA THR A 47 8.98 -17.07 4.58
C THR A 47 9.63 -15.76 5.04
N VAL A 48 10.89 -15.83 5.45
CA VAL A 48 11.67 -14.68 5.95
C VAL A 48 12.72 -14.22 4.93
N GLY A 49 12.70 -14.77 3.72
CA GLY A 49 13.54 -14.30 2.64
C GLY A 49 12.73 -14.23 1.36
N ASP A 50 13.32 -13.61 0.35
CA ASP A 50 12.72 -13.30 -0.94
C ASP A 50 11.98 -14.50 -1.55
N ASP A 51 10.67 -14.37 -1.63
CA ASP A 51 9.72 -15.35 -2.13
C ASP A 51 9.09 -14.93 -3.47
N LEU A 52 8.69 -15.94 -4.26
CA LEU A 52 7.98 -15.77 -5.52
C LEU A 52 6.64 -16.48 -5.41
N PHE A 53 5.55 -15.73 -5.29
CA PHE A 53 4.23 -16.28 -5.00
C PHE A 53 3.17 -15.86 -6.02
N SER A 54 2.37 -16.83 -6.47
CA SER A 54 1.16 -16.54 -7.23
C SER A 54 -0.05 -17.12 -6.50
N GLY A 55 -1.05 -16.26 -6.30
CA GLY A 55 -2.37 -16.58 -5.80
C GLY A 55 -3.17 -17.44 -6.77
N SER A 56 -4.49 -17.35 -6.63
CA SER A 56 -5.43 -18.23 -7.31
C SER A 56 -6.35 -17.46 -8.26
N ARG A 57 -7.61 -17.84 -8.33
CA ARG A 57 -8.65 -17.14 -9.13
C ARG A 57 -9.83 -16.75 -8.25
N PHE A 58 -9.57 -16.69 -6.95
CA PHE A 58 -10.50 -16.48 -5.87
C PHE A 58 -9.83 -15.50 -4.93
N GLY A 59 -10.63 -14.74 -4.18
CA GLY A 59 -10.08 -13.87 -3.13
C GLY A 59 -9.24 -14.64 -2.11
N ASP A 60 -7.96 -14.31 -2.11
CA ASP A 60 -6.89 -14.85 -1.30
C ASP A 60 -6.49 -13.85 -0.21
N VAL A 61 -5.81 -14.34 0.82
CA VAL A 61 -5.21 -13.50 1.87
C VAL A 61 -3.77 -13.92 1.95
N ILE A 62 -2.84 -13.03 1.63
CA ILE A 62 -1.43 -13.30 1.44
C ILE A 62 -0.62 -12.35 2.34
N ARG A 63 0.41 -12.89 2.99
CA ARG A 63 1.40 -12.14 3.76
C ARG A 63 2.78 -12.51 3.24
N GLY A 64 3.54 -11.55 2.75
CA GLY A 64 4.92 -11.73 2.26
C GLY A 64 5.80 -12.25 3.37
N GLY A 65 6.11 -11.41 4.34
CA GLY A 65 6.76 -11.83 5.57
C GLY A 65 8.00 -11.01 5.82
N ALA A 66 9.17 -11.52 5.48
CA ALA A 66 10.36 -10.68 5.42
C ALA A 66 11.16 -10.99 4.16
N GLY A 67 11.95 -10.03 3.71
CA GLY A 67 12.71 -10.14 2.46
C GLY A 67 11.92 -9.57 1.29
N ASP A 68 12.57 -9.47 0.14
CA ASP A 68 12.04 -8.74 -1.01
C ASP A 68 11.14 -9.65 -1.86
N ASP A 69 9.84 -9.61 -1.62
CA ASP A 69 8.89 -10.57 -2.17
C ASP A 69 8.31 -10.15 -3.52
N GLN A 70 7.97 -11.13 -4.35
CA GLN A 70 7.23 -10.94 -5.60
C GLN A 70 5.90 -11.69 -5.54
N ILE A 71 4.79 -10.95 -5.49
CA ILE A 71 3.46 -11.50 -5.21
C ILE A 71 2.47 -11.12 -6.30
N TRP A 72 1.76 -12.10 -6.87
CA TRP A 72 0.62 -11.89 -7.78
C TRP A 72 -0.67 -12.43 -7.17
N GLY A 73 -1.69 -11.59 -6.96
CA GLY A 73 -3.04 -12.01 -6.54
C GLY A 73 -3.82 -12.73 -7.65
N LEU A 74 -3.71 -12.23 -8.88
CA LEU A 74 -4.28 -12.72 -10.14
C LEU A 74 -5.76 -12.35 -10.36
N ASN A 75 -6.71 -13.17 -9.92
CA ASN A 75 -8.14 -12.79 -9.98
C ASN A 75 -8.73 -13.08 -8.62
N GLY A 76 -9.69 -12.27 -8.22
CA GLY A 76 -10.31 -12.39 -6.91
C GLY A 76 -10.31 -11.03 -6.27
N ASN A 77 -11.00 -10.91 -5.14
CA ASN A 77 -10.77 -9.75 -4.29
C ASN A 77 -9.75 -10.19 -3.25
N ASP A 78 -8.50 -9.83 -3.47
CA ASP A 78 -7.35 -10.27 -2.70
C ASP A 78 -7.03 -9.27 -1.59
N VAL A 79 -6.44 -9.77 -0.51
CA VAL A 79 -5.85 -8.96 0.56
C VAL A 79 -4.40 -9.38 0.71
N ILE A 80 -3.49 -8.48 0.36
CA ILE A 80 -2.05 -8.75 0.29
C ILE A 80 -1.32 -7.76 1.17
N ASN A 81 -0.42 -8.26 2.03
CA ASN A 81 0.46 -7.43 2.83
C ASN A 81 1.91 -7.91 2.64
N GLY A 82 2.81 -7.05 2.17
CA GLY A 82 4.22 -7.33 1.93
C GLY A 82 4.98 -7.59 3.23
N ASN A 83 4.77 -6.72 4.22
CA ASN A 83 5.38 -6.68 5.55
C ASN A 83 6.75 -5.98 5.57
N LEU A 84 7.85 -6.71 5.37
CA LEU A 84 9.20 -6.19 5.54
C LEU A 84 10.01 -6.52 4.29
N GLY A 85 10.68 -5.53 3.70
CA GLY A 85 11.50 -5.73 2.52
C GLY A 85 11.04 -4.84 1.38
N GLU A 86 11.78 -4.83 0.28
CA GLU A 86 11.36 -4.12 -0.93
C GLU A 86 10.49 -5.08 -1.77
N ASP A 87 9.17 -4.95 -1.64
CA ASP A 87 8.20 -5.89 -2.22
C ASP A 87 7.66 -5.40 -3.56
N ALA A 88 7.43 -6.34 -4.49
CA ALA A 88 6.71 -6.09 -5.74
C ALA A 88 5.38 -6.87 -5.75
N ILE A 89 4.27 -6.14 -5.67
CA ILE A 89 2.94 -6.72 -5.48
C ILE A 89 1.99 -6.32 -6.60
N TYR A 90 1.36 -7.31 -7.22
CA TYR A 90 0.37 -7.16 -8.27
C TYR A 90 -0.97 -7.74 -7.81
N GLY A 91 -1.99 -6.89 -7.64
CA GLY A 91 -3.36 -7.29 -7.24
C GLY A 91 -4.00 -8.16 -8.32
N GLY A 92 -4.21 -7.58 -9.49
CA GLY A 92 -4.66 -8.31 -10.66
C GLY A 92 -6.03 -7.85 -11.16
N ARG A 93 -7.00 -8.76 -11.13
CA ARG A 93 -8.38 -8.43 -11.50
C ARG A 93 -9.27 -8.44 -10.29
N GLN A 94 -10.27 -7.55 -10.37
CA GLN A 94 -11.26 -7.27 -9.35
C GLN A 94 -10.67 -6.43 -8.23
N ASN A 95 -11.40 -6.25 -7.13
CA ASN A 95 -11.09 -5.21 -6.16
C ASN A 95 -10.17 -5.77 -5.09
N ASP A 96 -8.92 -5.30 -5.08
CA ASP A 96 -7.86 -5.76 -4.20
C ASP A 96 -7.54 -4.74 -3.10
N ALA A 97 -6.98 -5.23 -2.01
CA ALA A 97 -6.39 -4.42 -0.96
C ALA A 97 -4.93 -4.83 -0.77
N ILE A 98 -4.01 -3.91 -1.03
CA ILE A 98 -2.56 -4.12 -0.98
C ILE A 98 -1.91 -3.14 0.00
N ASP A 99 -1.05 -3.67 0.89
CA ASP A 99 -0.23 -2.95 1.88
C ASP A 99 1.21 -3.40 1.66
N GLY A 100 2.08 -2.47 1.26
CA GLY A 100 3.50 -2.74 1.05
C GLY A 100 4.17 -3.08 2.39
N GLY A 101 4.16 -2.10 3.29
CA GLY A 101 4.58 -2.27 4.68
C GLY A 101 5.79 -1.41 4.99
N LEU A 102 6.94 -2.05 5.22
CA LEU A 102 8.22 -1.36 5.40
C LEU A 102 9.15 -1.71 4.26
N GLY A 103 9.72 -0.70 3.62
CA GLY A 103 10.65 -0.84 2.49
C GLY A 103 10.14 -0.04 1.31
N ALA A 104 11.00 0.13 0.29
CA ALA A 104 10.59 0.81 -0.93
C ALA A 104 9.83 -0.17 -1.83
N ASP A 105 8.51 -0.09 -1.82
CA ASP A 105 7.63 -1.08 -2.44
C ASP A 105 7.12 -0.64 -3.82
N GLU A 106 6.87 -1.62 -4.69
CA GLU A 106 6.18 -1.44 -5.98
C GLU A 106 4.80 -2.11 -5.96
N LEU A 107 3.73 -1.31 -5.88
CA LEU A 107 2.35 -1.80 -5.78
C LEU A 107 1.54 -1.49 -7.05
N TYR A 108 0.89 -2.52 -7.59
CA TYR A 108 0.07 -2.42 -8.80
C TYR A 108 -1.33 -3.03 -8.53
N GLY A 109 -2.39 -2.21 -8.57
CA GLY A 109 -3.79 -2.68 -8.46
C GLY A 109 -4.25 -3.43 -9.72
N GLU A 110 -3.83 -2.92 -10.88
CA GLU A 110 -4.17 -3.39 -12.23
C GLU A 110 -5.62 -3.08 -12.63
N SER A 111 -6.60 -3.94 -12.36
CA SER A 111 -7.98 -3.72 -12.81
C SER A 111 -8.99 -4.00 -11.72
N GLY A 112 -9.80 -3.02 -11.35
CA GLY A 112 -10.63 -3.14 -10.17
C GLY A 112 -10.81 -1.79 -9.51
N ASN A 113 -11.54 -1.76 -8.41
CA ASN A 113 -11.47 -0.61 -7.52
C ASN A 113 -10.61 -1.03 -6.34
N ASP A 114 -9.35 -0.61 -6.39
CA ASP A 114 -8.30 -1.13 -5.52
C ASP A 114 -7.97 -0.15 -4.39
N ILE A 115 -7.40 -0.69 -3.31
CA ILE A 115 -6.84 0.12 -2.22
C ILE A 115 -5.37 -0.27 -2.07
N LEU A 116 -4.49 0.69 -2.30
CA LEU A 116 -3.04 0.53 -2.20
C LEU A 116 -2.54 1.46 -1.08
N ASP A 117 -1.77 0.87 -0.18
CA ASP A 117 -1.10 1.53 0.94
C ASP A 117 0.40 1.19 0.82
N GLY A 118 1.24 2.18 0.53
CA GLY A 118 2.70 1.99 0.38
C GLY A 118 3.31 1.64 1.72
N GLY A 119 3.10 2.52 2.70
CA GLY A 119 3.50 2.31 4.07
C GLY A 119 4.65 3.25 4.42
N ALA A 120 5.83 2.70 4.69
CA ALA A 120 6.99 3.51 5.03
C ALA A 120 8.12 3.31 4.04
N ASP A 121 8.88 4.39 3.84
CA ASP A 121 9.94 4.56 2.84
C ASP A 121 9.37 4.96 1.46
N ASP A 122 10.23 5.19 0.47
CA ASP A 122 9.84 5.81 -0.81
C ASP A 122 9.16 4.76 -1.73
N ASP A 123 7.85 4.87 -1.93
CA ASP A 123 7.05 3.85 -2.62
C ASP A 123 6.62 4.24 -4.05
N PHE A 124 6.34 3.22 -4.87
CA PHE A 124 5.67 3.37 -6.16
C PHE A 124 4.30 2.68 -6.15
N LEU A 125 3.23 3.44 -6.39
CA LEU A 125 1.86 2.93 -6.42
C LEU A 125 1.20 3.23 -7.77
N SER A 126 0.57 2.21 -8.38
CA SER A 126 -0.23 2.33 -9.60
C SER A 126 -1.59 1.67 -9.42
N GLY A 127 -2.67 2.46 -9.40
CA GLY A 127 -4.06 1.96 -9.29
C GLY A 127 -4.46 1.14 -10.50
N GLY A 128 -4.47 1.77 -11.68
CA GLY A 128 -4.75 1.10 -12.95
C GLY A 128 -6.14 1.43 -13.48
N GLU A 129 -6.95 0.42 -13.81
CA GLU A 129 -8.32 0.61 -14.28
C GLU A 129 -9.32 0.56 -13.11
N GLY A 130 -10.00 1.67 -12.81
CA GLY A 130 -11.18 1.68 -11.96
C GLY A 130 -11.22 2.86 -11.01
N LYS A 131 -11.64 2.66 -9.77
CA LYS A 131 -11.75 3.76 -8.79
C LYS A 131 -10.91 3.40 -7.60
N ASP A 132 -9.69 3.92 -7.60
CA ASP A 132 -8.65 3.45 -6.71
C ASP A 132 -8.42 4.43 -5.57
N ILE A 133 -7.91 3.90 -4.46
CA ILE A 133 -7.44 4.67 -3.31
C ILE A 133 -5.96 4.36 -3.15
N LEU A 134 -5.12 5.37 -3.35
CA LEU A 134 -3.67 5.26 -3.21
C LEU A 134 -3.22 6.11 -2.03
N ILE A 135 -2.48 5.50 -1.11
CA ILE A 135 -1.94 6.10 0.10
C ILE A 135 -0.44 5.79 0.10
N GLY A 136 0.42 6.81 0.03
CA GLY A 136 1.88 6.61 0.16
C GLY A 136 2.31 6.44 1.63
N ASP A 137 1.65 7.20 2.51
CA ASP A 137 1.91 7.29 3.95
C ASP A 137 3.21 8.05 4.30
N SER A 138 4.38 7.43 4.40
CA SER A 138 5.62 8.17 4.72
C SER A 138 6.76 7.82 3.80
N GLY A 139 7.36 8.82 3.16
CA GLY A 139 8.33 8.60 2.10
C GLY A 139 8.16 9.67 1.03
N ASN A 140 9.03 9.67 0.02
CA ASN A 140 8.81 10.45 -1.18
C ASN A 140 8.18 9.54 -2.23
N ASP A 141 6.85 9.53 -2.26
CA ASP A 141 6.11 8.50 -2.96
C ASP A 141 5.75 8.93 -4.38
N PHE A 142 5.58 7.94 -5.27
CA PHE A 142 5.11 8.15 -6.63
C PHE A 142 3.79 7.43 -6.88
N LEU A 143 2.69 8.19 -6.96
CA LEU A 143 1.33 7.67 -7.07
C LEU A 143 0.74 7.97 -8.47
N LEU A 144 0.33 6.90 -9.15
CA LEU A 144 -0.40 6.93 -10.41
C LEU A 144 -1.82 6.38 -10.22
N GLY A 145 -2.85 7.22 -10.35
CA GLY A 145 -4.26 6.79 -10.28
C GLY A 145 -4.60 5.83 -11.42
N GLY A 146 -4.46 6.30 -12.66
CA GLY A 146 -4.68 5.50 -13.85
C GLY A 146 -5.91 5.98 -14.60
N THR A 147 -6.83 5.09 -14.91
CA THR A 147 -8.12 5.48 -15.47
C THR A 147 -9.22 5.33 -14.43
N GLY A 148 -10.01 6.38 -14.24
CA GLY A 148 -11.30 6.31 -13.60
C GLY A 148 -11.56 7.46 -12.63
N SER A 149 -11.70 7.25 -11.34
CA SER A 149 -11.92 8.39 -10.42
C SER A 149 -11.27 8.06 -9.10
N ASP A 150 -10.05 8.53 -8.97
CA ASP A 150 -9.11 8.02 -7.99
C ASP A 150 -8.96 8.99 -6.83
N LEU A 151 -8.51 8.47 -5.69
CA LEU A 151 -8.15 9.24 -4.51
C LEU A 151 -6.66 9.01 -4.26
N LEU A 152 -5.87 10.08 -4.36
CA LEU A 152 -4.44 10.05 -4.12
C LEU A 152 -4.13 10.85 -2.86
N GLN A 153 -3.45 10.21 -1.92
CA GLN A 153 -2.89 10.83 -0.72
C GLN A 153 -1.43 10.39 -0.65
N GLY A 154 -0.48 11.31 -0.89
CA GLY A 154 0.94 11.00 -0.76
C GLY A 154 1.28 10.73 0.70
N GLY A 155 1.36 11.78 1.50
CA GLY A 155 1.46 11.68 2.94
C GLY A 155 2.54 12.61 3.44
N SER A 156 3.43 12.11 4.28
CA SER A 156 4.61 12.88 4.69
C SER A 156 5.79 12.61 3.75
N GLY A 157 6.32 13.67 3.15
CA GLY A 157 7.49 13.63 2.26
C GLY A 157 7.24 14.47 1.01
N GLU A 158 8.15 14.43 0.05
CA GLU A 158 7.99 15.12 -1.23
C GLU A 158 7.38 14.19 -2.29
N ASP A 159 6.06 14.17 -2.38
CA ASP A 159 5.36 13.19 -3.21
C ASP A 159 5.14 13.65 -4.65
N ILE A 160 4.97 12.71 -5.57
CA ILE A 160 4.55 12.94 -6.94
C ILE A 160 3.21 12.23 -7.17
N LEU A 161 2.17 13.02 -7.39
CA LEU A 161 0.80 12.55 -7.55
C LEU A 161 0.29 12.82 -8.97
N SER A 162 -0.23 11.78 -9.63
CA SER A 162 -0.83 11.89 -10.96
C SER A 162 -2.07 11.00 -11.06
N GLY A 163 -3.26 11.60 -10.98
CA GLY A 163 -4.52 10.90 -11.22
C GLY A 163 -4.65 10.36 -12.65
N GLN A 164 -3.98 10.99 -13.61
CA GLN A 164 -4.02 10.67 -15.04
C GLN A 164 -5.41 10.91 -15.67
N GLY A 165 -6.20 9.88 -15.92
CA GLY A 165 -7.47 10.02 -16.62
C GLY A 165 -8.62 9.83 -15.65
N GLY A 166 -9.43 10.84 -15.42
CA GLY A 166 -10.49 10.66 -14.45
C GLY A 166 -11.07 11.95 -13.92
N ALA A 167 -11.84 11.83 -12.84
CA ALA A 167 -12.18 12.94 -11.98
C ALA A 167 -11.64 12.62 -10.60
N ASP A 168 -10.42 13.10 -10.35
CA ASP A 168 -9.58 12.59 -9.28
C ASP A 168 -9.61 13.52 -8.06
N ILE A 169 -9.25 12.97 -6.91
CA ILE A 169 -9.19 13.69 -5.64
C ILE A 169 -7.78 13.58 -5.09
N TYR A 170 -7.09 14.71 -5.02
CA TYR A 170 -5.81 14.83 -4.35
C TYR A 170 -6.04 15.30 -2.92
N ARG A 171 -5.55 14.54 -1.94
CA ARG A 171 -5.86 14.72 -0.53
C ARG A 171 -4.63 15.08 0.29
N TRP A 172 -4.80 16.11 1.12
CA TRP A 172 -3.87 16.47 2.18
C TRP A 172 -4.58 16.51 3.54
N THR A 173 -3.96 15.85 4.50
CA THR A 173 -4.31 15.84 5.91
C THR A 173 -3.40 16.79 6.69
N ALA A 174 -3.65 16.94 7.99
CA ALA A 174 -2.83 17.81 8.84
C ALA A 174 -1.37 17.32 9.01
N ARG A 175 -1.05 16.09 8.59
CA ARG A 175 0.33 15.56 8.60
C ARG A 175 1.17 16.10 7.46
N ASP A 176 0.52 16.59 6.41
CA ASP A 176 1.15 16.96 5.14
C ASP A 176 1.37 18.49 5.08
N PHE A 177 1.05 19.21 6.16
CA PHE A 177 1.18 20.67 6.23
C PHE A 177 2.64 21.04 6.43
N SER A 178 3.33 21.18 5.30
CA SER A 178 4.73 21.52 5.19
C SER A 178 4.91 22.60 4.11
N LEU A 179 5.93 23.43 4.29
CA LEU A 179 6.41 24.37 3.28
C LEU A 179 7.78 23.94 2.72
N SER A 180 8.38 22.88 3.27
CA SER A 180 9.67 22.34 2.85
C SER A 180 9.54 21.05 2.06
N GLU A 181 8.58 20.20 2.41
CA GLU A 181 8.22 19.01 1.64
C GLU A 181 7.05 19.39 0.75
N ILE A 182 7.32 19.59 -0.55
CA ILE A 182 6.35 20.15 -1.50
C ILE A 182 5.97 19.09 -2.52
N ASP A 183 4.74 18.60 -2.40
CA ASP A 183 4.19 17.65 -3.35
C ASP A 183 4.03 18.24 -4.75
N GLN A 184 4.17 17.37 -5.73
CA GLN A 184 4.01 17.67 -7.13
C GLN A 184 2.77 16.98 -7.69
N VAL A 185 1.79 17.79 -8.08
CA VAL A 185 0.61 17.27 -8.80
C VAL A 185 0.84 17.41 -10.29
N ILE A 186 0.87 16.30 -11.00
CA ILE A 186 1.04 16.26 -12.45
C ILE A 186 -0.32 16.12 -13.11
N GLY A 187 -0.61 17.00 -14.08
CA GLY A 187 -1.78 16.82 -14.95
C GLY A 187 -3.13 17.25 -14.37
N PHE A 188 -3.16 17.98 -13.24
CA PHE A 188 -4.40 18.47 -12.64
C PHE A 188 -5.32 19.23 -13.63
N GLU A 189 -6.56 18.77 -13.77
CA GLU A 189 -7.59 19.33 -14.63
C GLU A 189 -8.65 20.09 -13.82
N ALA A 190 -8.48 21.41 -13.68
CA ALA A 190 -9.47 22.27 -13.01
C ALA A 190 -10.88 22.12 -13.63
N GLY A 191 -11.88 22.00 -12.76
CA GLY A 191 -13.29 21.73 -13.08
C GLY A 191 -13.64 20.25 -13.16
N THR A 192 -12.64 19.37 -13.28
CA THR A 192 -12.80 17.91 -13.30
C THR A 192 -12.25 17.31 -12.00
N ASP A 193 -10.98 17.57 -11.72
CA ASP A 193 -10.28 17.12 -10.51
C ASP A 193 -10.61 18.00 -9.31
N ARG A 194 -10.34 17.46 -8.12
CA ARG A 194 -10.60 18.16 -6.86
C ARG A 194 -9.46 18.02 -5.86
N LEU A 195 -9.33 19.04 -5.03
CA LEU A 195 -8.44 19.10 -3.88
C LEU A 195 -9.26 18.88 -2.60
N SER A 196 -8.80 17.99 -1.74
CA SER A 196 -9.36 17.73 -0.41
C SER A 196 -8.30 18.07 0.63
N ILE A 197 -8.34 19.28 1.18
CA ILE A 197 -7.34 19.76 2.15
C ILE A 197 -8.01 19.88 3.52
N ARG A 198 -7.49 19.17 4.52
CA ARG A 198 -8.08 19.10 5.87
C ARG A 198 -8.24 20.45 6.55
N GLY A 199 -9.48 20.83 6.83
CA GLY A 199 -9.77 22.11 7.50
C GLY A 199 -9.67 23.34 6.60
N PHE A 200 -9.32 23.18 5.32
CA PHE A 200 -9.33 24.27 4.38
C PHE A 200 -10.77 24.58 3.94
N THR A 201 -11.11 25.86 3.93
CA THR A 201 -12.35 26.37 3.34
C THR A 201 -11.95 27.37 2.28
N PHE A 202 -12.43 27.16 1.06
CA PHE A 202 -12.08 28.00 -0.08
C PHE A 202 -12.39 29.47 0.18
N ALA A 203 -11.35 30.29 0.05
CA ALA A 203 -11.45 31.73 -0.12
C ALA A 203 -10.24 32.18 -0.96
N PRO A 204 -10.42 33.00 -2.02
CA PRO A 204 -9.32 33.36 -2.93
C PRO A 204 -8.11 33.98 -2.23
N GLU A 205 -8.31 34.75 -1.16
CA GLU A 205 -7.27 35.39 -0.36
C GLU A 205 -6.42 34.40 0.45
N ARG A 206 -6.87 33.16 0.61
CA ARG A 206 -6.15 32.09 1.32
C ARG A 206 -5.28 31.24 0.40
N ILE A 207 -5.23 31.58 -0.88
CA ILE A 207 -4.46 30.88 -1.90
C ILE A 207 -3.48 31.87 -2.52
N THR A 208 -2.19 31.57 -2.44
CA THR A 208 -1.14 32.40 -3.01
C THR A 208 -0.22 31.58 -3.89
N THR A 209 -0.02 31.98 -5.14
CA THR A 209 0.94 31.32 -6.03
C THR A 209 2.25 32.10 -6.09
N VAL A 210 3.36 31.43 -5.73
CA VAL A 210 4.73 31.96 -5.81
C VAL A 210 5.51 31.11 -6.81
N GLY A 211 5.75 31.66 -8.00
CA GLY A 211 6.39 30.92 -9.08
C GLY A 211 5.52 29.77 -9.59
N LYS A 212 5.95 28.52 -9.35
CA LYS A 212 5.19 27.30 -9.72
C LYS A 212 4.51 26.63 -8.52
N VAL A 213 4.65 27.20 -7.33
CA VAL A 213 4.11 26.64 -6.09
C VAL A 213 2.88 27.43 -5.71
N THR A 214 1.78 26.73 -5.44
CA THR A 214 0.56 27.27 -4.87
C THR A 214 0.55 26.93 -3.39
N GLN A 215 0.39 27.96 -2.57
CA GLN A 215 0.36 27.86 -1.13
C GLN A 215 -1.06 28.09 -0.62
N PHE A 216 -1.44 27.34 0.40
CA PHE A 216 -2.75 27.38 1.04
C PHE A 216 -2.58 27.76 2.50
N ASN A 217 -3.31 28.77 2.91
CA ASN A 217 -3.49 29.13 4.31
C ASN A 217 -4.75 28.43 4.82
N VAL A 218 -4.58 27.43 5.67
CA VAL A 218 -5.57 26.47 6.15
C VAL A 218 -6.23 26.90 7.45
N ASP A 219 -5.58 27.71 8.29
CA ASP A 219 -6.16 28.20 9.55
C ASP A 219 -6.70 29.64 9.52
N GLY A 220 -6.37 30.41 8.48
CA GLY A 220 -6.82 31.78 8.23
C GLY A 220 -5.89 32.84 8.82
N ASP A 221 -4.67 32.48 9.22
CA ASP A 221 -3.70 33.40 9.80
C ASP A 221 -2.96 34.22 8.70
N ALA A 222 -1.73 34.68 8.94
CA ALA A 222 -0.95 35.41 7.92
C ALA A 222 0.02 34.51 7.12
N ALA A 223 0.25 33.28 7.56
CA ALA A 223 1.19 32.34 6.98
C ALA A 223 0.47 31.27 6.14
N PRO A 224 1.13 30.74 5.10
CA PRO A 224 0.65 29.52 4.46
C PRO A 224 1.01 28.29 5.31
N ASP A 225 0.16 27.26 5.25
CA ASP A 225 0.34 25.99 5.98
C ASP A 225 0.76 24.85 5.06
N LEU A 226 0.33 24.89 3.80
CA LEU A 226 0.58 23.85 2.81
C LEU A 226 1.10 24.47 1.51
N ALA A 227 2.09 23.84 0.89
CA ALA A 227 2.60 24.19 -0.43
C ALA A 227 2.48 23.01 -1.40
N VAL A 228 1.89 23.25 -2.58
CA VAL A 228 1.74 22.24 -3.64
C VAL A 228 2.23 22.82 -4.96
N LYS A 229 3.01 22.04 -5.71
CA LYS A 229 3.50 22.40 -7.03
C LYS A 229 2.67 21.70 -8.11
N PHE A 230 1.84 22.48 -8.81
CA PHE A 230 1.15 21.98 -10.00
C PHE A 230 2.09 21.98 -11.21
N VAL A 231 2.32 20.80 -11.79
CA VAL A 231 3.20 20.60 -12.93
C VAL A 231 2.38 20.54 -14.22
N GLY A 232 2.72 21.42 -15.16
CA GLY A 232 2.08 21.49 -16.48
C GLY A 232 1.58 22.88 -16.80
N ARG A 233 0.33 22.98 -17.25
CA ARG A 233 -0.30 24.26 -17.56
C ARG A 233 -0.61 25.01 -16.25
N PRO A 234 -0.59 26.35 -16.26
CA PRO A 234 -1.04 27.12 -15.10
C PRO A 234 -2.47 26.73 -14.71
N VAL A 235 -2.67 26.40 -13.45
CA VAL A 235 -3.97 26.03 -12.89
C VAL A 235 -4.62 27.28 -12.28
N SER A 236 -5.90 27.51 -12.57
CA SER A 236 -6.70 28.56 -11.95
C SER A 236 -7.77 27.91 -11.07
N LEU A 237 -7.53 27.90 -9.77
CA LEU A 237 -8.43 27.24 -8.80
C LEU A 237 -9.65 28.11 -8.49
N THR A 238 -10.80 27.46 -8.40
CA THR A 238 -12.10 28.01 -8.04
C THR A 238 -12.72 27.18 -6.92
N ALA A 239 -13.83 27.65 -6.34
CA ALA A 239 -14.55 26.89 -5.32
C ALA A 239 -15.00 25.49 -5.79
N ALA A 240 -15.15 25.26 -7.10
CA ALA A 240 -15.57 23.98 -7.65
C ALA A 240 -14.46 22.91 -7.63
N ASP A 241 -13.20 23.34 -7.53
CA ASP A 241 -12.02 22.47 -7.49
C ASP A 241 -11.75 21.94 -6.07
N PHE A 242 -12.62 22.22 -5.10
CA PHE A 242 -12.47 21.77 -3.72
C PHE A 242 -13.63 20.87 -3.31
N VAL A 243 -13.31 19.84 -2.53
CA VAL A 243 -14.27 18.92 -1.93
C VAL A 243 -14.05 18.85 -0.43
N ASP A 244 -15.09 18.41 0.31
CA ASP A 244 -15.03 18.21 1.75
C ASP A 244 -13.79 17.40 2.15
N SER A 245 -13.14 17.87 3.21
CA SER A 245 -11.96 17.24 3.79
C SER A 245 -12.24 16.06 4.71
N GLN A 246 -13.53 15.78 5.00
CA GLN A 246 -13.96 14.62 5.79
C GLN A 246 -14.30 13.38 4.96
N LEU A 247 -13.94 13.35 3.67
CA LEU A 247 -14.15 12.17 2.85
C LEU A 247 -13.49 10.94 3.53
N PRO A 248 -14.26 9.88 3.86
CA PRO A 248 -13.68 8.72 4.52
C PRO A 248 -12.67 8.06 3.59
N VAL A 249 -11.44 7.85 4.06
CA VAL A 249 -10.55 6.84 3.48
C VAL A 249 -11.13 5.49 3.92
N ALA A 250 -11.48 4.61 2.98
CA ALA A 250 -11.82 3.24 3.34
C ALA A 250 -10.55 2.57 3.87
N GLN A 251 -10.41 2.49 5.20
CA GLN A 251 -9.30 1.77 5.82
C GLN A 251 -9.52 0.27 5.59
N PRO A 252 -8.64 -0.43 4.88
CA PRO A 252 -8.75 -1.87 4.74
C PRO A 252 -8.67 -2.50 6.14
N ARG A 253 -9.44 -3.56 6.35
CA ARG A 253 -9.30 -4.33 7.59
C ARG A 253 -8.08 -5.24 7.45
N TRP A 254 -6.90 -4.67 7.61
CA TRP A 254 -5.60 -5.38 7.67
C TRP A 254 -5.54 -6.41 8.83
N SER A 255 -6.43 -6.28 9.82
CA SER A 255 -6.42 -7.08 11.04
C SER A 255 -7.19 -8.40 10.91
N VAL A 256 -6.46 -9.52 10.83
CA VAL A 256 -6.80 -10.70 11.64
C VAL A 256 -5.97 -10.59 12.92
N ASN A 257 -6.62 -10.23 14.02
CA ASN A 257 -6.04 -10.30 15.36
C ASN A 257 -5.56 -11.74 15.62
N LEU A 258 -4.28 -12.03 15.38
CA LEU A 258 -3.60 -13.01 16.21
C LEU A 258 -3.12 -12.25 17.44
N ALA A 259 -3.93 -12.28 18.49
CA ALA A 259 -3.37 -12.16 19.82
C ALA A 259 -2.23 -13.18 19.90
N LEU A 260 -0.99 -12.70 19.92
CA LEU A 260 0.17 -13.47 20.35
C LEU A 260 -0.05 -13.77 21.84
N SER A 261 -0.96 -14.70 22.15
CA SER A 261 -0.96 -15.36 23.45
C SER A 261 0.15 -16.40 23.39
N ALA A 262 1.38 -15.94 23.61
CA ALA A 262 2.49 -16.81 23.95
C ALA A 262 2.20 -17.43 25.33
N SER A 263 1.33 -18.46 25.34
CA SER A 263 1.09 -19.28 26.52
C SER A 263 2.17 -20.36 26.56
N PHE A 264 3.36 -20.02 27.06
CA PHE A 264 4.38 -21.02 27.39
C PHE A 264 3.90 -21.82 28.61
N SER A 265 3.40 -23.03 28.39
CA SER A 265 3.21 -24.02 29.47
C SER A 265 4.24 -25.13 29.29
N ALA A 266 5.33 -25.07 30.05
CA ALA A 266 6.30 -26.14 30.15
C ALA A 266 5.90 -27.09 31.29
N SER A 267 5.44 -28.29 30.96
CA SER A 267 5.25 -29.37 31.95
C SER A 267 6.45 -30.31 31.92
N VAL A 268 7.29 -30.25 32.96
CA VAL A 268 8.40 -31.21 33.17
C VAL A 268 7.84 -32.47 33.83
N HIS A 269 7.87 -33.59 33.13
CA HIS A 269 7.66 -34.92 33.73
C HIS A 269 9.03 -35.56 34.01
N LEU A 270 9.43 -35.56 35.28
CA LEU A 270 10.55 -36.38 35.76
C LEU A 270 10.04 -37.79 36.04
N LYS A 271 10.39 -38.76 35.20
CA LYS A 271 10.33 -40.18 35.57
C LYS A 271 11.67 -40.59 36.16
N ARG A 272 11.66 -41.09 37.40
CA ARG A 272 12.70 -42.01 37.88
C ARG A 272 12.45 -43.39 37.31
#